data_AF-A0A147B0K5-F1
#
_entry.id   AF-A0A147B0K5-F1
#
_cell.length_a   1.000
_cell.length_b   1.000
_cell.length_c   1.000
_cell.angle_alpha   90.00
_cell.angle_beta   90.00
_cell.angle_gamma   90.00
#
_symmetry.space_group_name_H-M   'P 1'
#
loop_
_entity.id
_entity.type
_entity.pdbx_description
1 polymer ?
#
loop_
_entity_poly.entity_id
_entity_poly.type
_entity_poly.pdbx_seq_one_letter_code
_entity_poly.pdbx_strand_id
1 'polypeptide(L)'
;MSEPAANPAAAAAAAATSFPAPTISLPLGLEVLRTYSGALVCLEILFGGLVWILVASSNVPVPLLQGWVMFVSLTTFFLSTTYLTLLITGLADRINTDWNFLDVFYHFIAVLFYFAAFVLEAATTAANGGAHISPLPNSTDSVLCITYPRGNVFTVLSYRQYSINLAATIFAFVVTLCYGCSMVMGFKRWRK
;
A
#
# COMPACT_ATOMS: atom_id res chain seq x y z
N MET A 1 25.34 55.95 -25.07
CA MET A 1 24.18 55.03 -25.15
C MET A 1 23.86 54.60 -23.73
N SER A 2 22.84 55.21 -23.12
CA SER A 2 22.35 54.84 -21.80
C SER A 2 21.50 53.58 -21.92
N GLU A 3 21.85 52.55 -21.14
CA GLU A 3 21.13 51.29 -21.05
C GLU A 3 19.69 51.55 -20.54
N PRO A 4 18.63 51.01 -21.19
CA PRO A 4 17.27 51.23 -20.72
C PRO A 4 17.07 50.51 -19.38
N ALA A 5 16.67 51.25 -18.35
CA ALA A 5 16.38 50.69 -17.03
C ALA A 5 15.27 49.63 -17.11
N ALA A 6 15.55 48.44 -16.60
CA ALA A 6 14.58 47.34 -16.54
C ALA A 6 13.33 47.78 -15.75
N ASN A 7 12.16 47.70 -16.39
CA ASN A 7 10.89 48.12 -15.81
C ASN A 7 10.54 47.20 -14.60
N PRO A 8 10.47 47.72 -13.36
CA PRO A 8 10.18 46.92 -12.17
C PRO A 8 8.77 46.30 -12.21
N ALA A 9 7.84 46.86 -12.98
CA ALA A 9 6.52 46.28 -13.21
C ALA A 9 6.57 45.00 -14.05
N ALA A 10 7.54 44.86 -14.96
CA ALA A 10 7.74 43.65 -15.74
C ALA A 10 8.34 42.51 -14.89
N ALA A 11 9.24 42.85 -13.95
CA ALA A 11 9.76 41.90 -12.97
C ALA A 11 8.68 41.42 -11.97
N ALA A 12 7.81 42.32 -11.52
CA ALA A 12 6.68 41.96 -10.66
C ALA A 12 5.61 41.12 -11.38
N ALA A 13 5.34 41.39 -12.66
CA ALA A 13 4.44 40.58 -13.48
C ALA A 13 5.02 39.18 -13.78
N ALA A 14 6.34 39.06 -13.94
CA ALA A 14 7.02 37.76 -14.07
C ALA A 14 6.98 36.94 -12.77
N ALA A 15 7.11 37.58 -11.61
CA ALA A 15 6.97 36.92 -10.30
C ALA A 15 5.51 36.52 -9.97
N ALA A 16 4.52 37.25 -10.49
CA ALA A 16 3.10 36.90 -10.34
C ALA A 16 2.65 35.76 -11.28
N THR A 17 3.45 35.42 -12.29
CA THR A 17 3.20 34.34 -13.24
C THR A 17 4.11 33.12 -13.06
N SER A 18 5.06 33.18 -12.11
CA SER A 18 5.84 32.01 -11.74
C SER A 18 5.00 31.09 -10.86
N PHE A 19 4.62 29.93 -11.40
CA PHE A 19 4.10 28.84 -10.60
C PHE A 19 5.14 28.47 -9.52
N PRO A 20 4.71 28.12 -8.29
CA PRO A 20 5.64 27.64 -7.27
C PRO A 20 6.48 26.48 -7.83
N ALA A 21 7.71 26.34 -7.35
CA ALA A 21 8.53 25.19 -7.73
C ALA A 21 8.03 23.93 -6.99
N PRO A 22 8.08 22.75 -7.60
CA PRO A 22 7.83 21.49 -6.89
C PRO A 22 8.73 21.37 -5.65
N THR A 23 8.17 20.92 -4.52
CA THR A 23 8.95 20.67 -3.30
C THR A 23 9.14 19.17 -3.10
N ILE A 24 10.30 18.67 -3.55
CA ILE A 24 10.73 17.26 -3.44
C ILE A 24 12.04 17.20 -2.66
N SER A 25 12.12 16.34 -1.65
CA SER A 25 13.36 16.10 -0.89
C SER A 25 14.05 14.78 -1.22
N LEU A 26 13.39 13.87 -1.95
CA LEU A 26 14.01 12.61 -2.39
C LEU A 26 14.82 12.83 -3.68
N PRO A 27 15.95 12.11 -3.88
CA PRO A 27 16.65 12.11 -5.15
C PRO A 27 15.75 11.49 -6.24
N LEU A 28 15.86 12.04 -7.45
CA LEU A 28 15.19 11.54 -8.65
C LEU A 28 16.13 10.61 -9.43
N GLY A 29 15.56 9.82 -10.33
CA GLY A 29 16.33 8.82 -11.07
C GLY A 29 16.51 7.52 -10.29
N LEU A 30 17.44 6.69 -10.74
CA LEU A 30 17.74 5.39 -10.10
C LEU A 30 18.33 5.53 -8.69
N GLU A 31 18.89 6.69 -8.36
CA GLU A 31 19.44 6.98 -7.01
C GLU A 31 18.36 6.88 -5.92
N VAL A 32 17.08 7.06 -6.26
CA VAL A 32 15.97 6.86 -5.32
C VAL A 32 15.98 5.46 -4.71
N LEU A 33 16.32 4.44 -5.50
CA LEU A 33 16.37 3.04 -5.08
C LEU A 33 17.47 2.75 -4.06
N ARG A 34 18.49 3.61 -4.01
CA ARG A 34 19.60 3.52 -3.05
C ARG A 34 19.24 4.17 -1.70
N THR A 35 18.12 4.89 -1.62
CA THR A 35 17.65 5.50 -0.38
C THR A 35 16.82 4.50 0.43
N TYR A 36 16.79 4.68 1.76
CA TYR A 36 15.90 3.90 2.62
C TYR A 36 14.42 4.05 2.22
N SER A 37 14.02 5.23 1.75
CA SER A 37 12.64 5.46 1.31
C SER A 37 12.32 4.68 0.03
N GLY A 38 13.20 4.70 -0.96
CA GLY A 38 13.00 3.92 -2.19
C GLY A 38 13.01 2.42 -1.91
N ALA A 39 13.88 1.95 -1.02
CA ALA A 39 13.87 0.56 -0.58
C ALA A 39 12.55 0.16 0.08
N LEU A 40 11.98 0.98 0.95
CA LEU A 40 10.66 0.72 1.55
C LEU A 40 9.55 0.70 0.51
N VAL A 41 9.51 1.65 -0.43
CA VAL A 41 8.51 1.64 -1.51
C VAL A 41 8.60 0.36 -2.35
N CYS A 42 9.82 -0.13 -2.63
CA CYS A 42 10.00 -1.43 -3.28
C CYS A 42 9.44 -2.60 -2.46
N LEU A 43 9.65 -2.59 -1.14
CA LEU A 43 9.09 -3.62 -0.25
C LEU A 43 7.56 -3.53 -0.15
N GLU A 44 6.99 -2.31 -0.12
CA GLU A 44 5.55 -2.07 -0.17
C GLU A 44 4.92 -2.64 -1.44
N ILE A 45 5.56 -2.43 -2.60
CA ILE A 45 5.12 -2.99 -3.88
C ILE A 45 5.25 -4.51 -3.89
N LEU A 46 6.37 -5.06 -3.42
CA LEU A 46 6.62 -6.50 -3.44
C LEU A 46 5.67 -7.25 -2.52
N PHE A 47 5.62 -6.88 -1.24
CA PHE A 47 4.74 -7.54 -0.28
C PHE A 47 3.27 -7.17 -0.50
N GLY A 48 2.99 -5.94 -0.90
CA GLY A 48 1.64 -5.54 -1.29
C GLY A 48 1.15 -6.31 -2.51
N GLY A 49 2.02 -6.57 -3.49
CA GLY A 49 1.76 -7.45 -4.62
C GLY A 49 1.41 -8.88 -4.19
N LEU A 50 2.18 -9.43 -3.25
CA LEU A 50 1.95 -10.78 -2.72
C LEU A 50 0.60 -10.90 -2.01
N VAL A 51 0.13 -9.88 -1.28
CA VAL A 51 -1.13 -9.94 -0.54
C VAL A 51 -2.32 -10.21 -1.46
N TRP A 52 -2.54 -9.39 -2.51
CA TRP A 52 -3.68 -9.63 -3.41
C TRP A 52 -3.52 -10.91 -4.22
N ILE A 53 -2.30 -11.33 -4.57
CA ILE A 53 -2.05 -12.61 -5.27
C ILE A 53 -2.43 -13.79 -4.36
N LEU A 54 -2.06 -13.76 -3.08
CA LEU A 54 -2.40 -14.79 -2.11
C LEU A 54 -3.92 -14.85 -1.88
N VAL A 55 -4.57 -13.71 -1.66
CA VAL A 55 -6.03 -13.66 -1.47
C VAL A 55 -6.77 -14.14 -2.73
N ALA A 56 -6.34 -13.75 -3.93
CA ALA A 56 -6.92 -14.25 -5.17
C ALA A 56 -6.71 -15.76 -5.33
N SER A 57 -5.52 -16.27 -4.97
CA SER A 57 -5.14 -17.69 -5.02
C SER A 57 -6.00 -18.57 -4.09
N SER A 58 -6.54 -18.03 -2.99
CA SER A 58 -7.46 -18.76 -2.12
C SER A 58 -8.87 -18.92 -2.71
N ASN A 59 -9.15 -18.33 -3.88
CA ASN A 59 -10.47 -18.22 -4.52
C ASN A 59 -11.48 -17.42 -3.69
N VAL A 60 -10.99 -16.51 -2.85
CA VAL A 60 -11.80 -15.54 -2.11
C VAL A 60 -13.01 -16.17 -1.37
N PRO A 61 -12.79 -17.18 -0.49
CA PRO A 61 -13.87 -17.90 0.20
C PRO A 61 -14.76 -17.02 1.08
N VAL A 62 -14.28 -15.84 1.47
CA VAL A 62 -15.05 -14.86 2.27
C VAL A 62 -15.11 -13.53 1.51
N PRO A 63 -15.97 -13.40 0.48
CA PRO A 63 -15.92 -12.31 -0.48
C PRO A 63 -15.98 -10.91 0.12
N LEU A 64 -16.75 -10.72 1.19
CA LEU A 64 -16.93 -9.39 1.79
C LEU A 64 -15.66 -8.90 2.50
N LEU A 65 -15.01 -9.76 3.29
CA LEU A 65 -13.80 -9.39 4.03
C LEU A 65 -12.58 -9.36 3.11
N GLN A 66 -12.42 -10.39 2.28
CA GLN A 66 -11.27 -10.53 1.39
C GLN A 66 -11.34 -9.62 0.18
N GLY A 67 -12.54 -9.25 -0.27
CA GLY A 67 -12.74 -8.23 -1.30
C GLY A 67 -12.17 -6.88 -0.86
N TRP A 68 -12.33 -6.50 0.40
CA TRP A 68 -11.69 -5.31 0.96
C TRP A 68 -10.16 -5.41 0.92
N VAL A 69 -9.60 -6.53 1.39
CA VAL A 69 -8.15 -6.76 1.40
C VAL A 69 -7.56 -6.67 -0.01
N MET A 70 -8.22 -7.30 -0.99
CA MET A 70 -7.85 -7.21 -2.40
C MET A 70 -7.91 -5.77 -2.92
N PHE A 71 -9.00 -5.05 -2.65
CA PHE A 71 -9.18 -3.67 -3.11
C PHE A 71 -8.07 -2.75 -2.59
N VAL A 72 -7.80 -2.81 -1.28
CA VAL A 72 -6.73 -2.03 -0.65
C VAL A 72 -5.39 -2.35 -1.30
N SER A 73 -5.05 -3.64 -1.35
CA SER A 73 -3.76 -4.12 -1.81
C SER A 73 -3.49 -3.78 -3.28
N LEU A 74 -4.46 -3.96 -4.17
CA LEU A 74 -4.35 -3.56 -5.59
C LEU A 74 -4.21 -2.05 -5.73
N THR A 75 -5.05 -1.28 -5.05
CA THR A 75 -5.05 0.19 -5.17
C THR A 75 -3.70 0.76 -4.76
N THR A 76 -3.19 0.37 -3.60
CA THR A 76 -1.88 0.81 -3.12
C THR A 76 -0.73 0.26 -3.97
N PHE A 77 -0.85 -0.95 -4.54
CA PHE A 77 0.17 -1.49 -5.44
C PHE A 77 0.34 -0.60 -6.68
N PHE A 78 -0.76 -0.19 -7.31
CA PHE A 78 -0.72 0.71 -8.46
C PHE A 78 -0.29 2.13 -8.08
N LEU A 79 -0.75 2.67 -6.95
CA LEU A 79 -0.33 3.99 -6.48
C LEU A 79 1.16 4.03 -6.13
N SER A 80 1.68 3.06 -5.38
CA SER A 80 3.11 2.98 -5.05
C SER A 80 3.96 2.73 -6.31
N THR A 81 3.50 1.90 -7.24
CA THR A 81 4.19 1.69 -8.53
C THR A 81 4.25 2.98 -9.34
N THR A 82 3.14 3.73 -9.39
CA THR A 82 3.08 5.02 -10.08
C THR A 82 3.99 6.04 -9.41
N TYR A 83 3.94 6.14 -8.07
CA TYR A 83 4.81 7.02 -7.28
C TYR A 83 6.30 6.72 -7.52
N LEU A 84 6.70 5.45 -7.43
CA LEU A 84 8.08 5.03 -7.70
C LEU A 84 8.49 5.34 -9.14
N THR A 85 7.61 5.11 -10.11
CA THR A 85 7.86 5.42 -11.53
C THR A 85 8.07 6.92 -11.75
N LEU A 86 7.28 7.77 -11.10
CA LEU A 86 7.42 9.23 -11.18
C LEU A 86 8.76 9.71 -10.61
N LEU A 87 9.26 9.08 -9.55
CA LEU A 87 10.57 9.37 -8.96
C LEU A 87 11.72 8.88 -9.85
N ILE A 88 11.65 7.64 -10.37
CA ILE A 88 12.70 7.07 -11.24
C ILE A 88 12.79 7.81 -12.57
N THR A 89 11.67 8.20 -13.16
CA THR A 89 11.66 8.93 -14.44
C THR A 89 12.00 10.42 -14.28
N GLY A 90 12.03 10.94 -13.06
CA GLY A 90 12.20 12.36 -12.78
C GLY A 90 10.99 13.22 -13.19
N LEU A 91 9.87 12.60 -13.58
CA LEU A 91 8.63 13.31 -13.91
C LEU A 91 8.06 14.07 -12.72
N ALA A 92 8.40 13.66 -11.50
CA ALA A 92 7.98 14.36 -10.30
C ALA A 92 8.40 15.85 -10.29
N ASP A 93 9.59 16.17 -10.80
CA ASP A 93 10.09 17.55 -10.91
C ASP A 93 9.33 18.40 -11.94
N ARG A 94 8.57 17.77 -12.84
CA ARG A 94 7.78 18.47 -13.86
C ARG A 94 6.37 18.81 -13.38
N ILE A 95 5.95 18.28 -12.24
CA ILE A 95 4.61 18.49 -11.68
C ILE A 95 4.74 19.40 -10.46
N ASN A 96 4.14 20.58 -10.55
CA ASN A 96 4.15 21.55 -9.47
C ASN A 96 3.17 21.16 -8.35
N THR A 97 3.67 20.36 -7.42
CA THR A 97 2.96 19.90 -6.22
C THR A 97 3.95 19.81 -5.06
N ASP A 98 3.44 19.90 -3.82
CA ASP A 98 4.23 19.55 -2.64
C ASP A 98 4.30 18.03 -2.47
N TRP A 99 5.37 17.45 -2.99
CA TRP A 99 5.59 16.01 -2.98
C TRP A 99 5.89 15.48 -1.59
N ASN A 100 6.48 16.28 -0.71
CA ASN A 100 6.73 15.88 0.67
C ASN A 100 5.41 15.74 1.45
N PHE A 101 4.48 16.69 1.25
CA PHE A 101 3.13 16.59 1.81
C PHE A 101 2.36 15.40 1.23
N LEU A 102 2.38 15.25 -0.10
CA LEU A 102 1.70 14.16 -0.80
C LEU A 102 2.21 12.79 -0.34
N ASP A 103 3.52 12.64 -0.16
CA ASP A 103 4.16 11.44 0.39
C ASP A 103 3.62 11.13 1.78
N VAL A 104 3.62 12.09 2.72
CA VAL A 104 3.07 11.87 4.07
C VAL A 104 1.59 11.49 4.04
N PHE A 105 0.80 12.22 3.26
CA PHE A 105 -0.63 12.00 3.15
C PHE A 105 -0.94 10.61 2.58
N TYR A 106 -0.26 10.22 1.51
CA TYR A 106 -0.39 8.90 0.90
C TYR A 106 -0.06 7.79 1.91
N HIS A 107 1.11 7.84 2.56
CA HIS A 107 1.52 6.80 3.48
C HIS A 107 0.63 6.73 4.72
N PHE A 108 0.12 7.86 5.22
CA PHE A 108 -0.86 7.87 6.31
C PHE A 108 -2.16 7.13 5.93
N ILE A 109 -2.73 7.43 4.76
CA ILE A 109 -3.92 6.74 4.26
C ILE A 109 -3.61 5.26 4.03
N ALA A 110 -2.47 4.94 3.42
CA ALA A 110 -2.06 3.57 3.17
C ALA A 110 -1.96 2.76 4.48
N VAL A 111 -1.35 3.31 5.54
CA VAL A 111 -1.30 2.68 6.88
C VAL A 111 -2.70 2.34 7.39
N LEU A 112 -3.65 3.29 7.34
CA LEU A 112 -4.99 3.07 7.86
C LEU A 112 -5.72 1.95 7.10
N PHE A 113 -5.66 1.99 5.76
CA PHE A 113 -6.34 1.01 4.92
C PHE A 113 -5.68 -0.38 5.02
N TYR A 114 -4.34 -0.47 5.05
CA TYR A 114 -3.64 -1.74 5.21
C TYR A 114 -3.78 -2.33 6.60
N PHE A 115 -3.83 -1.49 7.64
CA PHE A 115 -4.14 -1.93 8.99
C PHE A 115 -5.54 -2.52 9.05
N ALA A 116 -6.54 -1.88 8.43
CA ALA A 116 -7.87 -2.45 8.30
C ALA A 116 -7.85 -3.80 7.55
N ALA A 117 -7.15 -3.87 6.42
CA ALA A 117 -6.99 -5.11 5.66
C ALA A 117 -6.36 -6.24 6.49
N PHE A 118 -5.29 -5.95 7.24
CA PHE A 118 -4.68 -6.88 8.19
C PHE A 118 -5.69 -7.38 9.23
N VAL A 119 -6.46 -6.48 9.85
CA VAL A 119 -7.48 -6.84 10.85
C VAL A 119 -8.56 -7.73 10.25
N LEU A 120 -9.02 -7.44 9.03
CA LEU A 120 -10.03 -8.24 8.32
C LEU A 120 -9.51 -9.65 7.97
N GLU A 121 -8.26 -9.79 7.53
CA GLU A 121 -7.67 -11.09 7.22
C GLU A 121 -7.40 -11.91 8.50
N ALA A 122 -6.93 -11.24 9.57
CA ALA A 122 -6.77 -11.83 10.89
C ALA A 122 -8.12 -12.31 11.45
N ALA A 123 -9.18 -11.52 11.31
CA ALA A 123 -10.53 -11.89 11.71
C ALA A 123 -11.05 -13.09 10.89
N THR A 124 -10.82 -13.11 9.58
CA THR A 124 -11.19 -14.23 8.70
C THR A 124 -10.53 -15.54 9.14
N THR A 125 -9.25 -15.46 9.50
CA THR A 125 -8.45 -16.61 9.95
C THR A 125 -8.87 -17.06 11.36
N ALA A 126 -9.12 -16.11 12.27
CA ALA A 126 -9.55 -16.40 13.64
C ALA A 126 -10.98 -16.98 13.71
N ALA A 127 -11.90 -16.45 12.89
CA ALA A 127 -13.29 -16.88 12.81
C ALA A 127 -13.45 -18.30 12.25
N ASN A 128 -12.40 -18.86 11.63
CA ASN A 128 -12.40 -20.26 11.20
C ASN A 128 -12.48 -21.19 12.41
N GLY A 129 -11.94 -20.82 13.57
CA GLY A 129 -12.17 -21.52 14.84
C GLY A 129 -11.77 -23.01 14.88
N GLY A 130 -10.93 -23.47 13.94
CA GLY A 130 -10.60 -24.88 13.76
C GLY A 130 -11.58 -25.66 12.88
N ALA A 131 -12.53 -25.00 12.22
CA ALA A 131 -13.31 -25.58 11.14
C ALA A 131 -12.42 -25.87 9.95
N HIS A 132 -12.52 -27.11 9.45
CA HIS A 132 -11.71 -27.53 8.33
C HIS A 132 -12.51 -28.48 7.43
N ILE A 133 -12.47 -28.22 6.12
CA ILE A 133 -13.05 -29.10 5.11
C ILE A 133 -12.01 -30.15 4.72
N SER A 134 -12.22 -31.40 5.13
CA SER A 134 -11.38 -32.53 4.76
C SER A 134 -12.08 -33.40 3.70
N PRO A 135 -11.42 -33.71 2.56
CA PRO A 135 -11.96 -34.69 1.60
C PRO A 135 -11.99 -36.08 2.24
N LEU A 136 -13.07 -36.83 2.01
CA LEU A 136 -13.20 -38.19 2.51
C LEU A 136 -12.31 -39.12 1.67
N PRO A 137 -11.51 -40.03 2.29
CA PRO A 137 -10.72 -40.98 1.53
C PRO A 137 -11.65 -41.86 0.68
N ASN A 138 -11.34 -41.97 -0.61
CA ASN A 138 -12.05 -42.80 -1.60
C ASN A 138 -13.48 -42.33 -1.94
N SER A 139 -13.79 -41.03 -1.83
CA SER A 139 -15.03 -40.42 -2.30
C SER A 139 -14.79 -39.00 -2.79
N THR A 140 -15.71 -38.45 -3.60
CA THR A 140 -15.69 -37.01 -3.99
C THR A 140 -16.27 -36.10 -2.91
N ASP A 141 -16.80 -36.69 -1.84
CA ASP A 141 -17.48 -35.98 -0.77
C ASP A 141 -16.47 -35.36 0.21
N SER A 142 -16.80 -34.17 0.70
CA SER A 142 -16.00 -33.45 1.69
C SER A 142 -16.75 -33.35 3.01
N VAL A 143 -16.06 -33.59 4.13
CA VAL A 143 -16.64 -33.48 5.47
C VAL A 143 -16.16 -32.19 6.13
N LEU A 144 -17.10 -31.46 6.74
CA LEU A 144 -16.81 -30.30 7.57
C LEU A 144 -16.59 -30.74 9.02
N CYS A 145 -15.35 -30.70 9.48
CA CYS A 145 -15.01 -30.94 10.87
C CYS A 145 -15.03 -29.63 11.63
N ILE A 146 -15.80 -29.55 12.73
CA ILE A 146 -15.87 -28.36 13.60
C ILE A 146 -15.42 -28.79 14.98
N THR A 147 -14.25 -28.30 15.43
CA THR A 147 -13.75 -28.66 16.77
C THR A 147 -14.44 -27.82 17.85
N TYR A 148 -14.61 -26.51 17.64
CA TYR A 148 -15.30 -25.61 18.57
C TYR A 148 -15.92 -24.41 17.83
N PRO A 149 -17.26 -24.24 17.79
CA PRO A 149 -17.84 -23.00 17.31
C PRO A 149 -17.61 -21.93 18.39
N ARG A 150 -16.60 -21.07 18.21
CA ARG A 150 -16.31 -19.95 19.10
C ARG A 150 -16.74 -18.64 18.45
N GLY A 151 -17.95 -18.19 18.79
CA GLY A 151 -18.40 -16.81 18.58
C GLY A 151 -19.52 -16.65 17.55
N ASN A 152 -19.91 -15.40 17.33
CA ASN A 152 -21.05 -15.01 16.48
C ASN A 152 -20.69 -14.93 14.99
N VAL A 153 -19.41 -15.01 14.64
CA VAL A 153 -18.90 -14.97 13.26
C VAL A 153 -18.14 -16.27 13.00
N PHE A 154 -18.53 -16.99 11.96
CA PHE A 154 -17.95 -18.27 11.56
C PHE A 154 -17.57 -18.23 10.08
N THR A 155 -16.32 -18.58 9.78
CA THR A 155 -15.82 -18.74 8.40
C THR A 155 -15.52 -20.21 8.16
N VAL A 156 -15.75 -20.68 6.93
CA VAL A 156 -15.46 -22.06 6.54
C VAL A 156 -14.34 -22.05 5.52
N LEU A 157 -13.18 -22.59 5.91
CA LEU A 157 -11.99 -22.63 5.07
C LEU A 157 -11.45 -24.05 4.96
N SER A 158 -11.01 -24.44 3.77
CA SER A 158 -10.12 -25.60 3.61
C SER A 158 -8.72 -25.29 4.14
N TYR A 159 -7.89 -26.32 4.36
CA TYR A 159 -6.55 -26.21 4.98
C TYR A 159 -5.67 -25.32 4.13
N ARG A 160 -5.78 -25.51 2.82
CA ARG A 160 -5.08 -24.73 1.81
C ARG A 160 -5.50 -23.25 1.89
N GLN A 161 -6.79 -22.96 1.93
CA GLN A 161 -7.29 -21.59 2.02
C GLN A 161 -6.89 -20.92 3.35
N TYR A 162 -7.03 -21.65 4.46
CA TYR A 162 -6.60 -21.18 5.78
C TYR A 162 -5.11 -20.82 5.80
N SER A 163 -4.24 -21.69 5.27
CA SER A 163 -2.80 -21.43 5.21
C SER A 163 -2.44 -20.24 4.32
N ILE A 164 -3.13 -20.09 3.18
CA ILE A 164 -2.93 -18.95 2.27
C ILE A 164 -3.38 -17.62 2.93
N ASN A 165 -4.55 -17.61 3.56
CA ASN A 165 -5.09 -16.42 4.25
C ASN A 165 -4.25 -16.03 5.48
N LEU A 166 -3.72 -17.02 6.20
CA LEU A 166 -2.76 -16.78 7.27
C LEU A 166 -1.47 -16.14 6.74
N ALA A 167 -0.93 -16.62 5.61
CA ALA A 167 0.22 -16.00 4.96
C ALA A 167 -0.09 -14.57 4.49
N ALA A 168 -1.27 -14.36 3.88
CA ALA A 168 -1.74 -13.02 3.47
C ALA A 168 -1.84 -12.07 4.66
N THR A 169 -2.31 -12.55 5.82
CA THR A 169 -2.36 -11.78 7.08
C THR A 169 -0.97 -11.31 7.50
N ILE A 170 0.02 -12.21 7.48
CA ILE A 170 1.40 -11.88 7.87
C ILE A 170 1.99 -10.84 6.91
N PHE A 171 1.82 -11.02 5.60
CA PHE A 171 2.32 -10.04 4.64
C PHE A 171 1.58 -8.70 4.74
N ALA A 172 0.27 -8.68 4.96
CA ALA A 172 -0.49 -7.44 5.17
C ALA A 172 0.02 -6.67 6.40
N PHE A 173 0.40 -7.38 7.47
CA PHE A 173 1.03 -6.77 8.63
C PHE A 173 2.40 -6.17 8.30
N VAL A 174 3.26 -6.92 7.60
CA VAL A 174 4.58 -6.42 7.15
C VAL A 174 4.43 -5.18 6.29
N VAL A 175 3.49 -5.17 5.35
CA VAL A 175 3.20 -4.01 4.49
C VAL A 175 2.71 -2.81 5.32
N THR A 176 1.86 -3.04 6.32
CA THR A 176 1.42 -1.98 7.25
C THR A 176 2.61 -1.33 7.96
N LEU A 177 3.58 -2.15 8.42
CA LEU A 177 4.80 -1.65 9.04
C LEU A 177 5.67 -0.86 8.06
N CYS A 178 5.83 -1.34 6.82
CA CYS A 178 6.55 -0.61 5.77
C CYS A 178 5.94 0.78 5.52
N TYR A 179 4.62 0.85 5.28
CA TYR A 179 3.92 2.12 5.13
C TYR A 179 4.06 3.02 6.36
N GLY A 180 4.05 2.44 7.57
CA GLY A 180 4.26 3.18 8.83
C GLY A 180 5.66 3.79 8.92
N CYS A 181 6.70 3.03 8.58
CA CYS A 181 8.07 3.52 8.53
C CYS A 181 8.24 4.62 7.48
N SER A 182 7.67 4.43 6.29
CA SER A 182 7.68 5.42 5.22
C SER A 182 6.94 6.70 5.62
N MET A 183 5.79 6.60 6.29
CA MET A 183 5.06 7.75 6.84
C MET A 183 5.91 8.56 7.82
N VAL A 184 6.60 7.90 8.75
CA VAL A 184 7.47 8.58 9.73
C VAL A 184 8.64 9.29 9.04
N MET A 185 9.26 8.66 8.04
CA MET A 185 10.32 9.30 7.26
C MET A 185 9.80 10.47 6.42
N GLY A 186 8.66 10.30 5.75
CA GLY A 186 7.96 11.36 5.03
C GLY A 186 7.65 12.55 5.92
N PHE A 187 7.14 12.30 7.13
CA PHE A 187 6.80 13.35 8.08
C PHE A 187 8.04 14.14 8.51
N LYS A 188 9.16 13.45 8.73
CA LYS A 188 10.45 14.09 9.03
C LYS A 188 10.98 14.91 7.84
N ARG A 189 10.64 14.56 6.60
CA ARG A 189 10.99 15.33 5.39
C ARG A 189 10.12 16.55 5.22
N TRP A 190 8.81 16.41 5.40
CA TRP A 190 7.84 17.51 5.26
C TRP A 190 8.01 18.59 6.33
N ARG A 191 8.46 18.22 7.53
CA ARG A 191 8.73 19.14 8.64
C ARG A 191 10.00 19.98 8.50
N LYS A 192 10.89 19.64 7.56
CA LYS A 192 12.16 20.33 7.32
C LYS A 192 11.97 21.40 6.26
#